data_AF-A0A7K2YX55-F1
#
_entry.id   AF-A0A7K2YX55-F1
#
_cell.length_a   1.000
_cell.length_b   1.000
_cell.length_c   1.000
_cell.angle_alpha   90.00
_cell.angle_beta   90.00
_cell.angle_gamma   90.00
#
_symmetry.space_group_name_H-M   'P 1'
#
loop_
_entity.id
_entity.type
_entity.pdbx_description
1 polymer ?
#
loop_
_entity_poly.entity_id
_entity_poly.type
_entity_poly.pdbx_seq_one_letter_code
_entity_poly.pdbx_strand_id
1 'polypeptide(L)' 'MARMGLFFGAFDFAVRPDGEWVFFEVNPSGQWHWLVRRTGLPLVEAMADALQEGIPT' A
#
# COMPACT_ATOMS: atom_id res chain seq x y z
N MET A 1 9.31 -3.84 0.53
CA MET A 1 9.65 -2.50 0.03
C MET A 1 11.12 -2.40 -0.38
N ALA A 2 12.09 -2.28 0.55
CA ALA A 2 13.51 -2.10 0.21
C ALA A 2 14.12 -3.15 -0.74
N ARG A 3 13.91 -4.45 -0.50
CA ARG A 3 14.41 -5.54 -1.39
C ARG A 3 13.86 -5.45 -2.82
N MET A 4 12.68 -4.86 -2.99
CA MET A 4 12.02 -4.69 -4.29
C MET A 4 12.28 -3.32 -4.90
N GLY A 5 12.99 -2.41 -4.21
CA GLY A 5 13.19 -1.03 -4.65
C GLY A 5 11.89 -0.22 -4.73
N LEU A 6 10.84 -0.63 -4.01
CA LEU A 6 9.54 0.04 -4.05
C LEU A 6 9.40 1.04 -2.91
N PHE A 7 9.02 2.26 -3.25
CA PHE A 7 8.55 3.27 -2.30
C PHE A 7 7.08 3.02 -1.92
N PHE A 8 6.25 2.68 -2.90
CA PHE A 8 4.82 2.38 -2.73
C PHE A 8 4.48 0.99 -3.30
N GLY A 9 3.48 0.34 -2.71
CA GLY A 9 2.90 -0.89 -3.22
C GLY A 9 1.54 -1.16 -2.57
N ALA A 10 0.59 -1.66 -3.35
CA ALA A 10 -0.68 -2.20 -2.87
C ALA A 10 -0.53 -3.71 -2.64
N PHE A 11 -0.89 -4.19 -1.46
CA PHE A 11 -0.69 -5.59 -1.06
C PHE A 11 -2.02 -6.30 -0.89
N ASP A 12 -2.12 -7.49 -1.48
CA ASP A 12 -3.30 -8.32 -1.38
C ASP A 12 -3.02 -9.54 -0.49
N PHE A 13 -3.92 -9.74 0.48
CA PHE A 13 -3.87 -10.84 1.42
C PHE A 13 -5.25 -11.49 1.59
N ALA A 14 -5.26 -12.76 1.97
CA ALA A 14 -6.41 -13.42 2.57
C ALA A 14 -6.07 -13.94 3.97
N VAL A 15 -7.07 -14.03 4.84
CA VAL A 15 -6.93 -14.69 6.15
C VAL A 15 -7.70 -16.01 6.09
N ARG A 16 -7.01 -17.12 6.31
CA ARG A 16 -7.60 -18.46 6.37
C ARG A 16 -8.48 -18.59 7.63
N PRO A 17 -9.42 -19.55 7.69
CA PRO A 17 -10.27 -19.74 8.87
C PRO A 17 -9.51 -20.02 10.17
N ASP A 18 -8.29 -20.54 10.09
CA ASP A 18 -7.38 -20.78 11.22
C ASP A 18 -6.56 -19.54 11.62
N GLY A 19 -6.77 -18.40 10.94
CA GLY A 19 -6.10 -17.13 11.22
C GLY A 19 -4.78 -16.92 10.47
N GLU A 20 -4.34 -17.88 9.65
CA GLU A 20 -3.12 -17.72 8.86
C GLU A 20 -3.32 -16.68 7.75
N TRP A 21 -2.38 -15.76 7.62
CA TRP A 21 -2.34 -14.76 6.54
C TRP A 21 -1.63 -15.34 5.31
N VAL A 22 -2.32 -15.32 4.17
CA VAL A 22 -1.78 -15.72 2.87
C VAL A 22 -1.55 -14.47 2.04
N PHE A 23 -0.30 -14.24 1.65
CA PHE A 23 0.10 -13.20 0.71
C PHE A 23 -0.13 -13.67 -0.73
N PHE A 24 -0.71 -12.81 -1.56
CA PHE A 24 -0.90 -13.09 -2.98
C PHE A 24 0.10 -12.31 -3.85
N GLU A 25 0.08 -10.99 -3.75
CA GLU A 25 0.91 -10.14 -4.58
C GLU A 25 1.16 -8.77 -3.95
N VAL A 26 2.15 -8.08 -4.51
CA VAL A 26 2.31 -6.64 -4.36
C VAL A 26 2.25 -6.02 -5.75
N ASN A 27 1.32 -5.09 -5.93
CA ASN A 27 1.20 -4.30 -7.15
C ASN A 27 1.84 -2.92 -6.92
N PRO A 28 3.00 -2.61 -7.55
CA PRO A 28 3.68 -1.32 -7.43
C PRO A 28 2.86 -0.10 -7.86
N SER A 29 1.79 -0.32 -8.63
CA SER A 29 0.91 0.74 -9.16
C SER A 29 -0.57 0.40 -8.94
N GLY A 30 -0.87 -0.42 -7.93
CA GLY A 30 -2.23 -0.85 -7.62
C GLY A 30 -3.13 0.34 -7.28
N GLN A 31 -4.38 0.29 -7.71
CA GLN A 31 -5.35 1.33 -7.41
C GLN A 31 -5.75 1.30 -5.93
N TRP A 32 -5.46 2.38 -5.21
CA TRP A 32 -5.72 2.50 -3.77
C TRP A 32 -6.77 3.59 -3.45
N HIS A 33 -6.98 4.57 -4.33
CA HIS A 33 -7.78 5.76 -4.02
C HIS A 33 -9.23 5.47 -3.61
N TRP A 34 -9.82 4.37 -4.09
CA TRP A 34 -11.17 3.96 -3.70
C TRP A 34 -11.30 3.68 -2.18
N LEU A 35 -10.20 3.32 -1.49
CA LEU A 35 -10.16 3.07 -0.05
C LEU A 35 -10.41 4.33 0.77
N VAL A 36 -10.01 5.50 0.26
CA VAL A 36 -10.19 6.79 0.94
C VAL A 36 -11.66 6.98 1.30
N ARG A 37 -12.55 6.75 0.33
CA ARG A 37 -14.01 6.87 0.55
C ARG A 37 -14.58 5.82 1.49
N ARG A 38 -13.94 4.65 1.62
CA ARG A 38 -14.45 3.54 2.46
C ARG A 38 -13.92 3.59 3.89
N THR A 39 -12.73 4.15 4.08
CA THR A 39 -12.00 4.09 5.36
C THR A 39 -11.88 5.46 6.04
N GLY A 40 -11.97 6.55 5.28
CA GLY A 40 -11.69 7.90 5.78
C GLY A 40 -10.21 8.15 6.08
N LEU A 41 -9.31 7.24 5.70
CA LEU A 41 -7.88 7.41 5.90
C LEU A 41 -7.31 8.49 4.97
N PRO A 42 -6.35 9.29 5.45
CA PRO A 42 -5.73 10.39 4.70
C PRO A 42 -4.68 9.88 3.70
N LEU A 43 -5.06 8.93 2.84
CA LEU A 43 -4.12 8.29 1.91
C LEU A 43 -3.69 9.24 0.78
N VAL A 44 -4.51 10.25 0.45
CA VAL A 44 -4.18 11.24 -0.57
C VAL A 44 -3.10 12.17 -0.06
N GLU A 45 -3.27 12.67 1.17
CA GLU A 45 -2.31 13.49 1.88
C GLU A 45 -1.00 12.74 2.06
N ALA A 46 -1.06 11.49 2.54
CA ALA A 46 0.14 10.65 2.69
C ALA A 46 0.92 10.44 1.38
N MET A 47 0.21 10.28 0.24
CA MET A 47 0.87 10.17 -1.06
C MET A 47 1.46 11.51 -1.52
N ALA A 48 0.79 12.63 -1.24
CA ALA A 48 1.30 13.96 -1.56
C ALA A 48 2.57 14.27 -0.74
N ASP A 49 2.52 14.04 0.57
CA ASP A 49 3.66 14.22 1.49
C ASP A 49 4.86 13.38 1.03
N ALA A 50 4.61 12.10 0.71
CA ALA A 50 5.62 11.20 0.15
C ALA A 50 6.32 11.74 -1.12
N LEU A 51 5.55 12.35 -2.02
CA LEU A 51 6.10 12.95 -3.25
C LEU A 51 6.88 14.24 -2.95
N GLN A 52 6.48 15.01 -1.94
CA GLN A 52 7.13 16.24 -1.53
C GLN A 52 8.46 15.99 -0.80
N GLU A 53 8.51 14.98 0.07
CA GLU A 53 9.72 14.61 0.82
C GLU A 53 10.76 13.90 -0.06
N GLY A 54 10.32 13.27 -1.14
CA GLY A 54 11.17 12.50 -2.04
C GLY A 54 11.56 11.13 -1.49
N ILE A 55 12.30 10.36 -2.28
CA ILE A 55 12.78 9.04 -1.85
C ILE A 55 14.06 9.24 -1.02
N PRO A 56 14.12 8.81 0.24
CA PRO A 56 15.36 8.82 1.02
C PRO A 56 16.46 8.10 0.25
N THR A 57 17.60 8.76 0.04
CA THR A 57 18.76 8.22 -0.67
C THR A 57 19.58 7.28 0.21
#